data_AF-A0A917GWH5-F1
#
_entry.id   AF-A0A917GWH5-F1
#
_cell.length_a   1.000
_cell.length_b   1.000
_cell.length_c   1.000
_cell.angle_alpha   90.00
_cell.angle_beta   90.00
_cell.angle_gamma   90.00
#
_symmetry.space_group_name_H-M   'P 1'
#
loop_
_entity.id
_entity.type
_entity.pdbx_description
1 polymer ?
#
loop_
_entity_poly.entity_id
_entity_poly.type
_entity_poly.pdbx_seq_one_letter_code
_entity_poly.pdbx_strand_id
1 'polypeptide(L)'
;MLEVLVALTITSLVLGGIFTLAAGSKRLAVSTQDSVRDSAAIRAKINLALIDNQFRDLQLPQSMADNAYLIETGERPEDPIRRTEPMRDLLQYYHIEYPDQETSLTGTRWIRLELPE
;
A
#
# COMPACT_ATOMS: atom_id res chain seq x y z
N MET A 1 -39.55 2.83 46.15
CA MET A 1 -38.13 3.20 46.33
C MET A 1 -37.19 2.21 45.63
N LEU A 2 -37.24 0.90 45.95
CA LEU A 2 -36.42 -0.13 45.28
C LEU A 2 -36.61 -0.16 43.75
N GLU A 3 -37.86 -0.09 43.30
CA GLU A 3 -38.22 -0.16 41.87
C GLU A 3 -37.59 0.95 41.03
N VAL A 4 -37.53 2.18 41.56
CA VAL A 4 -36.90 3.33 40.90
C VAL A 4 -35.38 3.15 40.82
N LEU A 5 -34.76 2.62 41.88
CA LEU A 5 -33.33 2.32 41.91
C LEU A 5 -32.94 1.25 40.88
N VAL A 6 -33.74 0.19 40.78
CA VAL A 6 -33.54 -0.88 39.79
C VAL A 6 -33.70 -0.33 38.38
N ALA A 7 -34.76 0.44 38.12
CA ALA A 7 -35.00 1.08 36.83
C ALA A 7 -33.82 1.99 36.43
N LEU A 8 -33.36 2.86 37.32
CA LEU A 8 -32.24 3.77 37.04
C LEU A 8 -30.93 3.01 36.73
N THR A 9 -30.68 1.90 37.44
CA THR A 9 -29.49 1.07 37.26
C THR A 9 -29.51 0.35 35.90
N ILE A 10 -30.65 -0.24 35.52
CA ILE A 10 -30.83 -0.88 34.22
C ILE A 10 -30.67 0.14 33.09
N THR A 11 -31.27 1.33 33.25
CA THR A 11 -31.18 2.39 32.22
C THR A 11 -29.75 2.87 32.05
N SER A 12 -29.01 3.04 33.16
CA SER A 12 -27.59 3.42 33.14
C SER A 12 -26.72 2.36 32.48
N LEU A 13 -26.97 1.08 32.75
CA LEU A 13 -26.26 -0.04 32.13
C LEU A 13 -26.51 -0.10 30.61
N VAL A 14 -27.77 0.00 30.20
CA VAL A 14 -28.16 0.00 28.77
C VAL A 14 -27.54 1.18 28.05
N LEU A 15 -27.62 2.37 28.63
CA LEU A 15 -27.07 3.59 28.05
C LEU A 15 -25.54 3.51 27.92
N GLY A 16 -24.85 3.00 28.96
CA GLY A 16 -23.41 2.76 28.91
C GLY A 16 -22.99 1.75 27.83
N GLY A 17 -23.77 0.69 27.64
CA GLY A 17 -23.56 -0.30 26.57
C GLY A 17 -23.68 0.32 25.18
N ILE A 18 -24.71 1.13 24.94
CA ILE A 18 -24.93 1.82 23.65
C ILE A 18 -23.78 2.80 23.36
N PHE A 19 -23.36 3.60 24.35
CA PHE A 19 -22.24 4.53 24.16
C PHE A 19 -20.93 3.80 23.86
N THR A 20 -20.67 2.67 24.53
CA THR A 20 -19.47 1.85 24.27
C THR A 20 -19.49 1.29 22.85
N LEU A 21 -20.63 0.78 22.38
CA LEU A 21 -20.80 0.29 21.00
C LEU A 21 -20.62 1.40 19.97
N ALA A 22 -21.23 2.57 20.19
CA ALA A 22 -21.10 3.71 19.28
C ALA A 22 -19.65 4.19 19.19
N ALA A 23 -18.94 4.26 20.32
CA ALA A 23 -17.53 4.62 20.37
C ALA A 23 -16.66 3.56 19.65
N GLY A 24 -16.92 2.28 19.87
CA GLY A 24 -16.23 1.17 19.22
C GLY A 24 -16.42 1.18 17.70
N SER A 25 -17.66 1.39 17.23
CA SER A 25 -18.00 1.48 15.81
C SER A 25 -17.27 2.63 15.11
N LYS A 26 -17.22 3.82 15.73
CA LYS A 26 -16.48 4.97 15.19
C LYS A 26 -14.98 4.70 15.13
N ARG A 27 -14.40 4.15 16.19
CA ARG A 27 -12.97 3.81 16.23
C ARG A 27 -12.61 2.81 15.14
N LEU A 28 -13.44 1.78 14.96
CA LEU A 28 -13.26 0.79 13.91
C LEU A 28 -13.33 1.45 12.52
N ALA A 29 -14.38 2.22 12.25
CA ALA A 29 -14.58 2.89 10.96
C ALA A 29 -13.38 3.78 10.57
N VAL A 30 -12.87 4.59 11.51
CA VAL A 30 -11.68 5.43 11.28
C VAL A 30 -10.45 4.56 11.00
N SER A 31 -10.17 3.58 11.86
CA SER A 31 -8.98 2.72 11.68
C SER A 31 -9.01 1.92 10.37
N THR A 32 -10.19 1.46 9.94
CA THR A 32 -10.37 0.75 8.67
C THR A 32 -10.22 1.71 7.49
N GLN A 33 -10.74 2.93 7.59
CA GLN A 33 -10.60 3.94 6.55
C GLN A 33 -9.14 4.30 6.31
N ASP A 34 -8.36 4.49 7.38
CA ASP A 34 -6.92 4.78 7.27
C ASP A 34 -6.17 3.58 6.66
N SER A 35 -6.43 2.37 7.16
CA SER A 35 -5.81 1.14 6.63
C SER A 35 -6.11 0.92 5.13
N VAL A 36 -7.34 1.22 4.68
CA VAL A 36 -7.73 1.09 3.27
C VAL A 36 -7.02 2.13 2.41
N ARG A 37 -6.92 3.38 2.90
CA ARG A 37 -6.21 4.45 2.19
C ARG A 37 -4.74 4.10 2.01
N ASP A 38 -4.09 3.61 3.05
CA ASP A 38 -2.69 3.23 3.02
C ASP A 38 -2.46 2.05 2.05
N SER A 39 -3.31 1.02 2.12
CA SER A 39 -3.24 -0.11 1.19
C SER A 39 -3.42 0.30 -0.27
N ALA A 40 -4.36 1.22 -0.55
CA ALA A 40 -4.58 1.75 -1.89
C ALA A 40 -3.39 2.57 -2.38
N ALA A 41 -2.79 3.40 -1.53
CA ALA A 41 -1.59 4.17 -1.84
C ALA A 41 -0.41 3.26 -2.18
N ILE A 42 -0.18 2.21 -1.39
CA ILE A 42 0.88 1.22 -1.64
C ILE A 42 0.67 0.52 -2.98
N ARG A 43 -0.55 0.04 -3.27
CA ARG A 43 -0.85 -0.60 -4.56
C ARG A 43 -0.62 0.34 -5.74
N ALA A 44 -0.99 1.61 -5.60
CA ALA A 44 -0.75 2.59 -6.65
C ALA A 44 0.76 2.78 -6.93
N LYS A 45 1.61 2.75 -5.89
CA LYS A 45 3.07 2.85 -6.02
C LYS A 45 3.70 1.59 -6.62
N ILE A 46 3.26 0.40 -6.22
CA ILE A 46 3.69 -0.87 -6.85
C ILE A 46 3.34 -0.85 -8.35
N ASN A 47 2.11 -0.48 -8.68
CA ASN A 47 1.68 -0.38 -10.07
C ASN A 47 2.53 0.64 -10.84
N LEU A 48 2.82 1.80 -10.24
CA LEU A 48 3.70 2.77 -10.86
C LEU A 48 5.10 2.20 -11.12
N ALA A 49 5.72 1.56 -10.13
CA ALA A 49 7.05 0.96 -10.27
C ALA A 49 7.11 -0.04 -11.44
N LEU A 50 6.01 -0.77 -11.67
CA LEU A 50 5.88 -1.72 -12.78
C LEU A 50 5.70 -1.05 -14.15
N ILE A 51 5.00 0.08 -14.23
CA ILE A 51 4.68 0.75 -15.50
C ILE A 51 5.80 1.74 -15.89
N ASP A 52 6.56 2.27 -14.92
CA ASP A 52 7.72 3.13 -15.15
C ASP A 52 8.93 2.35 -15.67
N ASN A 53 8.77 1.74 -16.84
CA ASN A 53 9.67 0.75 -17.41
C ASN A 53 10.29 1.19 -18.75
N GLN A 54 10.39 2.50 -18.96
CA GLN A 54 10.93 3.13 -20.18
C GLN A 54 10.14 2.84 -21.47
N PHE A 55 9.08 2.04 -21.40
CA PHE A 55 8.26 1.71 -22.57
C PHE A 55 7.34 2.87 -22.97
N ARG A 56 7.03 3.75 -22.02
CA ARG A 56 6.11 4.87 -22.21
C ARG A 56 6.50 6.02 -21.29
N ASP A 57 6.58 7.23 -21.84
CA ASP A 57 6.65 8.44 -21.03
C ASP A 57 5.34 8.59 -20.24
N LEU A 58 5.42 8.36 -18.93
CA LEU A 58 4.30 8.55 -18.03
C LEU A 58 4.36 9.96 -17.46
N GLN A 59 3.36 10.77 -17.78
CA GLN A 59 3.09 11.98 -17.01
C GLN A 59 2.42 11.59 -15.70
N LEU A 60 3.24 11.58 -14.65
CA LEU A 60 2.76 11.30 -13.31
C LEU A 60 1.89 12.46 -12.80
N PRO A 61 0.71 12.16 -12.21
CA PRO A 61 -0.05 13.17 -11.50
C PRO A 61 0.80 13.75 -10.35
N GLN A 62 0.77 15.07 -10.15
CA GLN A 62 1.54 15.72 -9.06
C GLN A 62 1.19 15.14 -7.67
N SER A 63 -0.04 14.65 -7.48
CA SER A 63 -0.48 13.98 -6.25
C SER A 63 0.30 12.70 -5.91
N MET A 64 1.06 12.15 -6.86
CA MET A 64 1.90 10.96 -6.67
C MET A 64 3.34 11.29 -6.26
N ALA A 65 3.79 12.52 -6.54
CA ALA A 65 5.14 13.00 -6.22
C ALA A 65 5.31 13.27 -4.71
N ASP A 66 4.23 13.60 -4.02
CA ASP A 66 4.23 14.04 -2.61
C ASP A 66 4.13 12.88 -1.60
N ASN A 67 3.94 11.65 -2.08
CA ASN A 67 3.87 10.47 -1.22
C ASN A 67 5.28 9.98 -0.89
N ALA A 68 5.62 9.96 0.40
CA ALA A 68 6.92 9.61 1.02
C ALA A 68 7.51 8.22 0.70
N TYR A 69 6.96 7.51 -0.29
CA TYR A 69 7.49 6.26 -0.81
C TYR A 69 8.47 6.56 -1.96
N LEU A 70 9.74 6.23 -1.74
CA LEU A 70 10.79 6.32 -2.75
C LEU A 70 10.83 5.01 -3.55
N ILE A 71 10.77 5.11 -4.87
CA ILE A 71 10.97 3.96 -5.76
C ILE A 71 12.40 4.05 -6.29
N GLU A 72 13.24 3.11 -5.89
CA GLU A 72 14.61 3.02 -6.36
C GLU A 72 14.74 1.92 -7.40
N THR A 73 15.48 2.23 -8.46
CA THR A 73 15.80 1.24 -9.48
C THR A 73 16.95 0.37 -8.96
N GLY A 74 16.68 -0.92 -8.80
CA GLY A 74 17.68 -1.90 -8.37
C GLY A 74 18.53 -2.41 -9.54
N GLU A 75 19.51 -3.24 -9.21
CA GLU A 75 20.35 -3.90 -10.21
C GLU A 75 19.54 -4.86 -11.08
N ARG A 76 20.11 -5.26 -12.22
CA ARG A 76 19.52 -6.35 -13.01
C ARG A 76 19.83 -7.69 -12.35
N PRO A 77 18.90 -8.66 -12.39
CA PRO A 77 19.23 -10.05 -12.05
C PRO A 77 20.40 -10.55 -12.91
N GLU A 78 21.15 -11.52 -12.38
CA GLU A 78 22.18 -12.22 -13.16
C GLU A 78 21.59 -12.83 -14.43
N ASP A 79 22.35 -12.75 -15.52
CA ASP A 79 21.95 -13.34 -16.77
C ASP A 79 21.82 -14.86 -16.67
N PRO A 80 20.82 -15.46 -17.33
CA PRO A 80 20.69 -16.91 -17.33
C PRO A 80 21.89 -17.54 -18.04
N ILE A 81 22.31 -18.71 -17.55
CA ILE A 81 23.45 -19.49 -18.08
C ILE A 81 23.31 -19.75 -19.59
N ARG A 82 22.08 -19.81 -20.10
CA ARG A 82 21.80 -19.99 -21.52
C ARG A 82 20.56 -19.20 -21.93
N ARG A 83 20.72 -18.31 -22.92
CA ARG A 83 19.60 -17.70 -23.66
C ARG A 83 19.28 -18.54 -24.88
N THR A 84 18.00 -18.80 -25.12
CA THR A 84 17.54 -19.58 -26.28
C THR A 84 17.47 -18.73 -27.54
N GLU A 85 17.18 -17.43 -27.40
CA GLU A 85 17.06 -16.45 -28.48
C GLU A 85 17.47 -15.05 -27.96
N PRO A 86 17.93 -14.14 -28.83
CA PRO A 86 18.20 -12.74 -28.46
C PRO A 86 16.89 -12.05 -28.07
N MET A 87 16.89 -11.35 -26.93
CA MET A 87 15.69 -10.69 -26.39
C MET A 87 15.97 -9.21 -26.12
N ARG A 88 14.98 -8.36 -26.40
CA ARG A 88 15.03 -6.92 -26.05
C ARG A 88 14.42 -6.64 -24.69
N ASP A 89 13.67 -7.58 -24.15
CA ASP A 89 12.97 -7.44 -22.88
C ASP A 89 13.75 -8.18 -21.78
N LEU A 90 14.08 -7.47 -20.70
CA LEU A 90 14.82 -7.99 -19.56
C LEU A 90 14.09 -7.71 -18.25
N LEU A 91 14.53 -8.36 -17.18
CA LEU A 91 14.09 -8.07 -15.83
C LEU A 91 15.01 -7.06 -15.16
N GLN A 92 14.43 -6.20 -14.33
CA GLN A 92 15.15 -5.26 -13.48
C GLN A 92 14.51 -5.29 -12.08
N TYR A 93 15.33 -5.28 -11.04
CA TYR A 93 14.82 -5.11 -9.68
C TYR A 93 14.35 -3.68 -9.45
N TYR A 94 13.35 -3.52 -8.59
CA TYR A 94 12.99 -2.23 -8.03
C TYR A 94 12.76 -2.38 -6.53
N HIS A 95 13.07 -1.32 -5.79
CA HIS A 95 12.88 -1.23 -4.37
C HIS A 95 11.87 -0.11 -4.06
N ILE A 96 10.96 -0.38 -3.14
CA ILE A 96 10.04 0.62 -2.59
C ILE A 96 10.37 0.73 -1.11
N GLU A 97 10.86 1.90 -0.71
CA GLU A 97 11.09 2.24 0.68
C GLU A 97 9.86 2.88 1.29
N TYR A 98 9.51 2.44 2.50
CA TYR A 98 8.37 2.95 3.23
C TYR A 98 8.78 4.15 4.11
N PRO A 99 7.85 5.09 4.39
CA PRO A 99 8.16 6.26 5.22
C PRO A 99 8.60 5.92 6.65
N ASP A 100 8.22 4.74 7.15
CA ASP A 100 8.60 4.23 8.47
C ASP A 100 9.99 3.57 8.50
N GLN A 101 10.65 3.43 7.33
CA GLN A 101 11.99 2.87 7.10
C GLN A 101 12.22 1.42 7.58
N GLU A 102 11.28 0.80 8.30
CA GLU A 102 11.36 -0.61 8.71
C GLU A 102 10.82 -1.56 7.64
N THR A 103 9.93 -1.08 6.78
CA THR A 103 9.35 -1.88 5.72
C THR A 103 10.02 -1.51 4.39
N SER A 104 10.46 -2.53 3.64
CA SER A 104 10.89 -2.37 2.25
C SER A 104 10.27 -3.49 1.41
N LEU A 105 9.95 -3.16 0.16
CA LEU A 105 9.45 -4.12 -0.80
C LEU A 105 10.38 -4.17 -2.00
N THR A 106 10.85 -5.37 -2.32
CA THR A 106 11.65 -5.65 -3.51
C THR A 106 10.80 -6.42 -4.51
N GLY A 107 10.79 -5.98 -5.76
CA GLY A 107 10.11 -6.66 -6.85
C GLY A 107 10.94 -6.67 -8.12
N THR A 108 10.43 -7.35 -9.13
CA THR A 108 10.98 -7.34 -10.49
C THR A 108 9.99 -6.74 -11.47
N ARG A 109 10.50 -6.00 -12.44
CA ARG A 109 9.72 -5.45 -13.56
C ARG A 109 10.39 -5.77 -14.89
N TRP A 110 9.60 -5.80 -15.95
CA TRP A 110 10.11 -5.90 -17.32
C TRP A 110 10.58 -4.53 -17.79
N ILE A 111 11.76 -4.46 -18.38
CA ILE A 111 12.29 -3.29 -19.08
C ILE A 111 12.62 -3.67 -20.52
N ARG A 112 12.61 -2.68 -21.42
CA ARG A 112 12.99 -2.87 -22.83
C ARG A 112 14.28 -2.14 -23.13
N LEU A 113 15.24 -2.87 -23.68
CA LEU A 113 16.50 -2.33 -24.18
C LEU A 113 16.33 -1.73 -25.58
N GLU A 114 17.08 -0.65 -25.85
CA GLU A 114 17.16 -0.05 -27.19
C GLU A 114 17.77 -1.01 -28.22
N LEU A 115 18.70 -1.89 -27.79
CA LEU A 115 19.34 -2.90 -28.64
C LEU A 115 19.14 -4.30 -28.03
N PRO A 116 18.98 -5.36 -28.85
CA PRO A 116 18.90 -6.72 -28.35
C PRO A 116 20.24 -7.16 -27.74
N GLU A 117 20.18 -7.79 -26.57
CA GLU A 117 21.33 -8.43 -25.88
C GLU A 117 21.21 -9.96 -25.89
#